data_AF-A0A952EC76-F1
#
_entry.id   AF-A0A952EC76-F1
#
_cell.length_a   1.000
_cell.length_b   1.000
_cell.length_c   1.000
_cell.angle_alpha   90.00
_cell.angle_beta   90.00
_cell.angle_gamma   90.00
#
_symmetry.space_group_name_H-M   'P 1'
#
loop_
_entity.id
_entity.type
_entity.pdbx_description
1 polymer ?
#
loop_
_entity_poly.entity_id
_entity_poly.type
_entity_poly.pdbx_seq_one_letter_code
_entity_poly.pdbx_strand_id
1 'polypeptide(L)'
;MAKKMDMAEARRRIAVVHQTGRTSLDLSGLGLTALPPEIAALTALKVLELNNNQLTALPPEIAALTALRVLGLANNQLTALPPEIGALTALKELYLANNQLAALPPEIAALTALQRLDLDGNPLHRTHFDALEHGISNLFACVRRLAGDTTPL
;
A
#
# COMPACT_ATOMS: atom_id res chain seq x y z
N MET A 1 -21.98 15.55 -9.41
CA MET A 1 -21.94 15.88 -7.97
C MET A 1 -20.62 15.37 -7.41
N ALA A 2 -19.77 16.25 -6.88
CA ALA A 2 -18.50 15.82 -6.27
C ALA A 2 -18.81 14.96 -5.04
N LYS A 3 -18.30 13.72 -5.00
CA LYS A 3 -18.42 12.82 -3.84
C LYS A 3 -17.74 13.53 -2.67
N LYS A 4 -18.50 13.91 -1.64
CA LYS A 4 -17.97 14.62 -0.47
C LYS A 4 -16.92 13.73 0.21
N MET A 5 -15.73 14.26 0.44
CA MET A 5 -14.66 13.59 1.19
C MET A 5 -15.17 13.26 2.60
N ASP A 6 -15.15 11.98 2.99
CA ASP A 6 -15.72 11.52 4.25
C ASP A 6 -14.66 11.09 5.28
N MET A 7 -13.82 12.07 5.65
CA MET A 7 -12.77 11.86 6.66
C MET A 7 -13.38 11.55 8.05
N ALA A 8 -14.57 12.09 8.34
CA ALA A 8 -15.27 11.82 9.60
C ALA A 8 -15.70 10.35 9.70
N GLU A 9 -16.26 9.79 8.62
CA GLU A 9 -16.63 8.37 8.58
C GLU A 9 -15.42 7.46 8.66
N ALA A 10 -14.31 7.78 7.99
CA ALA A 10 -13.10 6.97 8.11
C ALA A 10 -12.57 6.92 9.55
N ARG A 11 -12.50 8.07 10.24
CA ARG A 11 -12.14 8.11 11.68
C ARG A 11 -13.11 7.32 12.54
N ARG A 12 -14.42 7.42 12.27
CA ARG A 12 -15.45 6.67 12.99
C ARG A 12 -15.25 5.17 12.81
N ARG A 13 -15.01 4.68 11.60
CA ARG A 13 -14.78 3.26 11.31
C ARG A 13 -13.52 2.74 12.00
N ILE A 14 -12.44 3.51 11.98
CA ILE A 14 -11.19 3.19 12.70
C ILE A 14 -11.47 3.05 14.19
N ALA A 15 -12.17 4.01 14.80
CA ALA A 15 -12.50 3.97 16.22
C ALA A 15 -13.35 2.73 16.57
N VAL A 16 -14.32 2.37 15.73
CA VAL A 16 -15.14 1.16 15.92
C VAL A 16 -14.27 -0.09 15.84
N VAL A 17 -13.39 -0.21 14.85
CA VAL A 17 -12.49 -1.37 14.70
C VAL A 17 -11.55 -1.49 15.90
N HIS A 18 -11.00 -0.37 16.37
CA HIS A 18 -10.17 -0.33 17.58
C HIS A 18 -10.93 -0.82 18.83
N GLN A 19 -12.15 -0.34 19.05
CA GLN A 19 -12.97 -0.70 20.22
C GLN A 19 -13.46 -2.16 20.19
N THR A 20 -13.73 -2.68 18.99
CA THR A 20 -14.28 -4.03 18.81
C THR A 20 -13.22 -5.10 18.64
N GLY A 21 -11.94 -4.72 18.50
CA GLY A 21 -10.85 -5.66 18.21
C GLY A 21 -10.99 -6.36 16.86
N ARG A 22 -11.76 -5.78 15.92
CA ARG A 22 -11.89 -6.34 14.58
C ARG A 22 -10.54 -6.29 13.86
N THR A 23 -10.32 -7.29 13.01
CA THR A 23 -9.06 -7.42 12.26
C THR A 23 -9.22 -7.09 10.78
N SER A 24 -10.37 -6.54 10.40
CA SER A 24 -10.65 -6.09 9.03
C SER A 24 -11.31 -4.72 9.09
N LEU A 25 -10.84 -3.82 8.23
CA LEU A 25 -11.33 -2.46 8.09
C LEU A 25 -11.46 -2.12 6.60
N ASP A 26 -12.65 -1.67 6.21
CA ASP A 26 -12.94 -1.19 4.86
C ASP A 26 -13.20 0.32 4.88
N LEU A 27 -12.34 1.05 4.19
CA LEU A 27 -12.37 2.50 3.95
C LEU A 27 -12.49 2.82 2.45
N SER A 28 -12.87 1.84 1.62
CA SER A 28 -12.98 1.99 0.18
C SER A 28 -14.07 2.99 -0.21
N GLY A 29 -13.83 3.76 -1.28
CA GLY A 29 -14.86 4.60 -1.88
C GLY A 29 -15.29 5.84 -1.07
N LEU A 30 -14.57 6.19 -0.01
CA LEU A 30 -14.87 7.34 0.86
C LEU A 30 -14.34 8.69 0.32
N GLY A 31 -13.65 8.67 -0.83
CA GLY A 31 -13.06 9.87 -1.43
C GLY A 31 -11.94 10.46 -0.57
N LEU A 32 -11.20 9.61 0.16
CA LEU A 32 -10.10 10.03 1.01
C LEU A 32 -8.93 10.54 0.16
N THR A 33 -8.38 11.69 0.50
CA THR A 33 -7.13 12.22 -0.07
C THR A 33 -5.90 11.84 0.75
N ALA A 34 -6.11 11.51 2.04
CA ALA A 34 -5.09 11.00 2.94
C ALA A 34 -5.70 9.97 3.90
N LEU A 35 -4.87 9.06 4.40
CA LEU A 35 -5.23 8.13 5.46
C LEU A 35 -4.97 8.79 6.82
N PRO A 36 -5.91 8.71 7.78
CA PRO A 36 -5.76 9.31 9.10
C PRO A 36 -4.69 8.58 9.91
N PRO A 37 -3.83 9.31 10.67
CA PRO A 37 -2.77 8.70 11.48
C PRO A 37 -3.30 7.77 12.58
N GLU A 38 -4.56 7.93 12.99
CA GLU A 38 -5.24 7.05 13.94
C GLU A 38 -5.26 5.57 13.50
N ILE A 39 -5.01 5.28 12.22
CA ILE A 39 -4.82 3.92 11.71
C ILE A 39 -3.71 3.17 12.46
N ALA A 40 -2.67 3.88 12.95
CA ALA A 40 -1.56 3.29 13.67
C ALA A 40 -1.98 2.54 14.94
N ALA A 41 -3.14 2.86 15.51
CA ALA A 41 -3.67 2.17 16.69
C ALA A 41 -4.15 0.73 16.38
N LEU A 42 -4.39 0.38 15.11
CA LEU A 42 -4.94 -0.91 14.70
C LEU A 42 -3.86 -1.98 14.48
N THR A 43 -2.94 -2.16 15.43
CA THR A 43 -1.77 -3.05 15.27
C THR A 43 -2.11 -4.52 15.01
N ALA A 44 -3.32 -4.97 15.39
CA ALA A 44 -3.83 -6.32 15.14
C ALA A 44 -4.57 -6.49 13.80
N LEU A 45 -4.68 -5.42 13.00
CA LEU A 45 -5.41 -5.43 11.73
C LEU A 45 -4.74 -6.38 10.73
N LYS A 46 -5.55 -7.23 10.09
CA LYS A 46 -5.12 -8.21 9.08
C LYS A 46 -5.53 -7.83 7.66
N VAL A 47 -6.62 -7.08 7.51
CA VAL A 47 -7.15 -6.65 6.21
C VAL A 47 -7.48 -5.16 6.26
N LEU A 48 -6.91 -4.41 5.32
CA LEU A 48 -7.20 -2.99 5.13
C LEU A 48 -7.55 -2.73 3.66
N GLU A 49 -8.79 -2.35 3.41
CA GLU A 49 -9.28 -1.99 2.07
C GLU A 49 -9.39 -0.47 1.95
N LEU A 50 -8.66 0.11 0.99
CA LEU A 50 -8.60 1.54 0.69
C LEU A 50 -8.87 1.82 -0.80
N ASN A 51 -9.47 0.85 -1.50
CA ASN A 51 -9.68 0.94 -2.94
C ASN A 51 -10.63 2.10 -3.29
N ASN A 52 -10.51 2.65 -4.50
CA ASN A 52 -11.40 3.68 -5.04
C ASN A 52 -11.44 4.96 -4.17
N ASN A 53 -10.28 5.42 -3.71
CA ASN A 53 -10.11 6.70 -3.03
C ASN A 53 -9.30 7.66 -3.90
N GLN A 54 -8.82 8.77 -3.33
CA GLN A 54 -8.01 9.78 -4.01
C GLN A 54 -6.67 9.95 -3.28
N LEU A 55 -6.16 8.87 -2.66
CA LEU A 55 -4.93 8.91 -1.88
C LEU A 55 -3.76 9.22 -2.81
N THR A 56 -2.97 10.23 -2.46
CA THR A 56 -1.74 10.60 -3.19
C THR A 56 -0.48 10.01 -2.57
N ALA A 57 -0.53 9.68 -1.28
CA ALA A 57 0.51 8.99 -0.54
C ALA A 57 -0.10 8.14 0.59
N LEU A 58 0.69 7.20 1.10
CA LEU A 58 0.43 6.55 2.38
C LEU A 58 1.23 7.26 3.49
N PRO A 59 0.67 7.44 4.68
CA PRO A 59 1.39 7.98 5.81
C PRO A 59 2.39 6.94 6.38
N PRO A 60 3.51 7.37 6.98
CA PRO A 60 4.51 6.47 7.57
C PRO A 60 3.93 5.60 8.70
N GLU A 61 2.85 6.05 9.35
CA GLU A 61 2.04 5.33 10.33
C GLU A 61 1.56 3.94 9.84
N ILE A 62 1.55 3.69 8.52
CA ILE A 62 1.26 2.36 7.98
C ILE A 62 2.19 1.27 8.55
N ALA A 63 3.43 1.62 8.90
CA ALA A 63 4.40 0.68 9.50
C ALA A 63 3.93 0.06 10.82
N ALA A 64 2.98 0.68 11.52
CA ALA A 64 2.42 0.12 12.76
C ALA A 64 1.56 -1.14 12.52
N LEU A 65 1.05 -1.35 11.30
CA LEU A 65 0.16 -2.45 10.95
C LEU A 65 0.91 -3.76 10.66
N THR A 66 1.83 -4.15 11.55
CA THR A 66 2.73 -5.30 11.36
C THR A 66 2.02 -6.65 11.20
N ALA A 67 0.76 -6.76 11.64
CA ALA A 67 -0.07 -7.95 11.45
C ALA A 67 -0.82 -8.01 10.11
N LEU A 68 -0.70 -6.98 9.27
CA LEU A 68 -1.47 -6.83 8.03
C LEU A 68 -1.09 -7.92 7.02
N ARG A 69 -2.10 -8.54 6.42
CA ARG A 69 -1.96 -9.61 5.43
C ARG A 69 -2.47 -9.20 4.06
N VAL A 70 -3.49 -8.35 4.01
CA VAL A 70 -4.09 -7.85 2.77
C VAL A 70 -4.18 -6.33 2.85
N LEU A 71 -3.64 -5.66 1.83
CA LEU A 71 -3.71 -4.23 1.65
C LEU A 71 -4.23 -3.91 0.24
N GLY A 72 -5.47 -3.42 0.18
CA GLY A 72 -6.10 -2.98 -1.06
C GLY A 72 -5.95 -1.48 -1.25
N LEU A 73 -5.28 -1.05 -2.33
CA LEU A 73 -5.03 0.35 -2.68
C LEU A 73 -5.36 0.66 -4.15
N ALA A 74 -6.08 -0.24 -4.83
CA ALA A 74 -6.40 -0.09 -6.23
C ALA A 74 -7.28 1.15 -6.49
N ASN A 75 -7.13 1.76 -7.67
CA ASN A 75 -7.86 2.96 -8.07
C ASN A 75 -7.68 4.11 -7.07
N ASN A 76 -6.44 4.55 -6.89
CA ASN A 76 -6.05 5.73 -6.12
C ASN A 76 -5.17 6.65 -7.00
N GLN A 77 -4.48 7.62 -6.39
CA GLN A 77 -3.58 8.55 -7.08
C GLN A 77 -2.16 8.48 -6.49
N LEU A 78 -1.76 7.32 -5.97
CA LEU A 78 -0.47 7.17 -5.29
C LEU A 78 0.66 7.39 -6.29
N THR A 79 1.54 8.35 -6.00
CA THR A 79 2.71 8.64 -6.83
C THR A 79 3.95 7.87 -6.37
N ALA A 80 3.99 7.50 -5.09
CA ALA A 80 5.02 6.67 -4.50
C ALA A 80 4.45 5.85 -3.32
N LEU A 81 5.16 4.79 -2.96
CA LEU A 81 4.99 4.11 -1.67
C LEU A 81 6.03 4.63 -0.69
N PRO A 82 5.68 4.82 0.60
CA PRO A 82 6.65 5.17 1.62
C PRO A 82 7.61 3.99 1.88
N PRO A 83 8.90 4.22 2.19
CA PRO A 83 9.85 3.18 2.62
C PRO A 83 9.31 2.30 3.76
N GLU A 84 8.50 2.89 4.64
CA GLU A 84 7.80 2.25 5.75
C GLU A 84 6.94 1.04 5.34
N ILE A 85 6.58 0.92 4.05
CA ILE A 85 5.90 -0.28 3.54
C ILE A 85 6.67 -1.56 3.87
N GLY A 86 8.01 -1.50 3.91
CA GLY A 86 8.86 -2.65 4.23
C GLY A 86 8.65 -3.22 5.63
N ALA A 87 8.03 -2.48 6.55
CA ALA A 87 7.69 -2.96 7.89
C ALA A 87 6.56 -4.01 7.89
N LEU A 88 5.73 -4.06 6.82
CA LEU A 88 4.59 -4.97 6.70
C LEU A 88 5.01 -6.40 6.32
N THR A 89 5.95 -6.99 7.07
CA THR A 89 6.56 -8.29 6.73
C THR A 89 5.58 -9.47 6.72
N ALA A 90 4.40 -9.32 7.33
CA ALA A 90 3.32 -10.32 7.29
C ALA A 90 2.40 -10.20 6.06
N LEU A 91 2.60 -9.18 5.20
CA LEU A 91 1.75 -8.89 4.06
C LEU A 91 1.84 -9.99 3.01
N LYS A 92 0.69 -10.50 2.57
CA LYS A 92 0.57 -11.57 1.58
C LYS A 92 0.01 -11.06 0.27
N GLU A 93 -0.88 -10.07 0.32
CA GLU A 93 -1.55 -9.52 -0.85
C GLU A 93 -1.49 -7.99 -0.82
N LEU A 94 -0.97 -7.42 -1.90
CA LEU A 94 -0.85 -5.98 -2.10
C LEU A 94 -1.42 -5.61 -3.47
N TYR A 95 -2.53 -4.86 -3.47
CA TYR A 95 -3.20 -4.43 -4.69
C TYR A 95 -2.95 -2.95 -4.91
N LEU A 96 -2.20 -2.60 -5.95
CA LEU A 96 -1.82 -1.22 -6.29
C LEU A 96 -2.28 -0.81 -7.69
N ALA A 97 -3.12 -1.62 -8.33
CA ALA A 97 -3.58 -1.36 -9.69
C ALA A 97 -4.21 0.04 -9.84
N ASN A 98 -4.02 0.66 -11.02
CA ASN A 98 -4.54 1.98 -11.36
C ASN A 98 -4.15 3.05 -10.33
N ASN A 99 -2.85 3.27 -10.19
CA ASN A 99 -2.24 4.37 -9.45
C ASN A 99 -1.27 5.13 -10.36
N GLN A 100 -0.42 6.00 -9.80
CA GLN A 100 0.54 6.82 -10.54
C GLN A 100 1.98 6.50 -10.14
N LEU A 101 2.25 5.25 -9.73
CA LEU A 101 3.57 4.82 -9.28
C LEU A 101 4.54 4.79 -10.47
N ALA A 102 5.55 5.65 -10.45
CA ALA A 102 6.63 5.65 -11.44
C ALA A 102 7.80 4.76 -11.02
N ALA A 103 7.94 4.50 -9.71
CA ALA A 103 8.94 3.62 -9.13
C ALA A 103 8.38 2.91 -7.88
N LEU A 104 9.07 1.86 -7.46
CA LEU A 104 8.83 1.18 -6.18
C LEU A 104 10.02 1.43 -5.25
N PRO A 105 9.80 1.67 -3.94
CA PRO A 105 10.89 1.79 -2.98
C PRO A 105 11.62 0.43 -2.83
N PRO A 106 12.95 0.41 -2.65
CA PRO A 106 13.70 -0.83 -2.44
C PRO A 106 13.22 -1.64 -1.22
N GLU A 107 12.62 -0.98 -0.24
CA GLU A 107 12.01 -1.57 0.94
C GLU A 107 10.83 -2.50 0.63
N ILE A 108 10.22 -2.40 -0.55
CA ILE A 108 9.19 -3.37 -0.98
C ILE A 108 9.74 -4.81 -1.00
N ALA A 109 11.04 -4.96 -1.20
CA ALA A 109 11.72 -6.25 -1.16
C ALA A 109 11.87 -6.84 0.26
N ALA A 110 11.42 -6.14 1.30
CA ALA A 110 11.31 -6.67 2.66
C ALA A 110 9.99 -7.44 2.88
N LEU A 111 9.03 -7.34 1.96
CA LEU A 111 7.74 -8.05 2.01
C LEU A 111 7.91 -9.53 1.62
N THR A 112 8.69 -10.28 2.39
CA THR A 112 9.08 -11.66 2.08
C THR A 112 7.93 -12.66 2.11
N ALA A 113 6.82 -12.32 2.77
CA ALA A 113 5.60 -13.13 2.79
C ALA A 113 4.64 -12.85 1.62
N LEU A 114 4.98 -11.91 0.72
CA LEU A 114 4.09 -11.47 -0.36
C LEU A 114 3.90 -12.58 -1.40
N GLN A 115 2.65 -12.91 -1.68
CA GLN A 115 2.21 -13.96 -2.59
C GLN A 115 1.47 -13.41 -3.80
N ARG A 116 0.81 -12.25 -3.64
CA ARG A 116 0.08 -11.55 -4.70
C ARG A 116 0.44 -10.09 -4.70
N LEU A 117 0.80 -9.58 -5.86
CA LEU A 117 1.12 -8.19 -6.10
C LEU A 117 0.49 -7.80 -7.43
N ASP A 118 -0.37 -6.79 -7.40
CA ASP A 118 -0.98 -6.22 -8.59
C ASP A 118 -0.49 -4.78 -8.77
N LEU A 119 0.15 -4.52 -9.90
CA LEU A 119 0.73 -3.22 -10.27
C LEU A 119 0.13 -2.67 -11.56
N ASP A 120 -0.89 -3.32 -12.13
CA ASP A 120 -1.43 -2.96 -13.44
C ASP A 120 -1.90 -1.50 -13.48
N GLY A 121 -1.84 -0.86 -14.65
CA GLY A 121 -2.27 0.53 -14.79
C GLY A 121 -1.43 1.55 -14.00
N ASN A 122 -0.19 1.22 -13.62
CA ASN A 122 0.79 2.18 -13.12
C ASN A 122 1.83 2.54 -14.20
N PRO A 123 2.34 3.78 -14.23
CA PRO A 123 3.40 4.21 -15.13
C PRO A 123 4.79 3.69 -14.72
N LEU A 124 4.89 2.45 -14.23
CA LEU A 124 6.15 1.82 -13.86
C LEU A 124 6.97 1.49 -15.12
N HIS A 125 8.29 1.51 -14.97
CA HIS A 125 9.17 1.05 -16.05
C HIS A 125 8.87 -0.41 -16.42
N ARG A 126 8.86 -0.73 -17.72
CA ARG A 126 8.48 -2.06 -18.25
C ARG A 126 9.21 -3.22 -17.57
N THR A 127 10.48 -3.01 -17.20
CA THR A 127 11.30 -4.01 -16.50
C THR A 127 10.69 -4.50 -15.19
N HIS A 128 9.88 -3.70 -14.50
CA HIS A 128 9.16 -4.16 -13.30
C HIS A 128 8.12 -5.21 -13.65
N PHE A 129 7.35 -5.00 -14.72
CA PHE A 129 6.36 -5.95 -15.20
C PHE A 129 7.03 -7.22 -15.73
N ASP A 130 8.06 -7.08 -16.57
CA ASP A 130 8.84 -8.22 -17.07
C ASP A 130 9.40 -9.06 -15.91
N ALA A 131 9.93 -8.41 -14.85
CA ALA A 131 10.42 -9.10 -13.67
C ALA A 131 9.30 -9.78 -12.86
N LEU A 132 8.14 -9.12 -12.73
CA LEU A 132 6.98 -9.66 -12.01
C LEU A 132 6.36 -10.87 -12.72
N GLU A 133 6.38 -10.93 -14.05
CA GLU A 133 5.96 -12.10 -14.83
C GLU A 133 6.78 -13.36 -14.49
N HIS A 134 8.05 -13.17 -14.09
CA HIS A 134 8.93 -14.24 -13.61
C HIS A 134 8.82 -14.48 -12.10
N GLY A 135 7.91 -13.77 -11.41
CA GLY A 135 7.61 -13.92 -9.99
C GLY A 135 8.07 -12.74 -9.13
N ILE A 136 7.43 -12.61 -7.96
CA ILE A 136 7.64 -11.49 -7.03
C ILE A 136 9.12 -11.35 -6.59
N SER A 137 9.83 -12.47 -6.40
CA SER A 137 11.26 -12.44 -6.05
C SER A 137 12.13 -11.80 -7.13
N ASN A 138 11.77 -11.97 -8.42
CA ASN A 138 12.49 -11.34 -9.52
C ASN A 138 12.21 -9.83 -9.57
N LEU A 139 10.97 -9.40 -9.29
CA LEU A 139 10.67 -7.98 -9.10
C LEU A 139 11.52 -7.40 -7.96
N PHE A 140 11.61 -8.07 -6.82
CA PHE A 140 12.41 -7.59 -5.69
C PHE A 140 13.89 -7.43 -6.05
N ALA A 141 14.46 -8.39 -6.77
CA ALA A 141 15.84 -8.28 -7.28
C ALA A 141 15.98 -7.10 -8.27
N CYS A 142 15.01 -6.91 -9.17
CA CYS A 142 14.98 -5.81 -10.12
C CYS A 142 14.96 -4.44 -9.42
N VAL A 143 14.06 -4.25 -8.45
CA VAL A 143 13.95 -2.99 -7.70
C VAL A 143 15.25 -2.70 -6.92
N ARG A 144 15.86 -3.70 -6.27
CA ARG A 144 17.15 -3.53 -5.58
C ARG A 144 18.27 -3.15 -6.53
N ARG A 145 18.33 -3.74 -7.72
CA ARG A 145 19.34 -3.41 -8.73
C ARG A 145 19.19 -1.97 -9.22
N LEU A 146 17.97 -1.55 -9.52
CA LEU A 146 17.68 -0.18 -9.95
C LEU A 146 17.99 0.85 -8.85
N ALA A 147 17.80 0.49 -7.58
CA ALA A 147 18.20 1.33 -6.45
C ALA A 147 19.72 1.34 -6.19
N GLY A 148 20.45 0.27 -6.58
CA GLY A 148 21.91 0.18 -6.45
C GLY A 148 22.69 0.91 -7.54
N ASP A 149 22.06 1.17 -8.70
CA ASP A 149 22.65 1.91 -9.82
C ASP A 149 22.74 3.44 -9.57
N THR A 150 22.28 3.93 -8.42
CA THR A 150 22.56 5.30 -7.96
C THR A 150 23.92 5.35 -7.23
N THR A 151 25.00 4.96 -7.91
CA THR A 151 26.34 5.41 -7.53
C THR A 151 26.72 6.54 -8.48
N PRO A 152 26.95 7.78 -8.00
CA PRO A 152 27.51 8.80 -8.86
C PRO A 152 28.93 8.39 -9.25
N LEU A 153 29.21 8.40 -10.57
CA LEU A 153 30.56 8.36 -11.13
C LEU A 153 31.41 9.52 -10.58
#